data_AF-A0A7K3XRB4-F1
#
_entry.id   AF-A0A7K3XRB4-F1
#
_cell.length_a   1.000
_cell.length_b   1.000
_cell.length_c   1.000
_cell.angle_alpha   90.00
_cell.angle_beta   90.00
_cell.angle_gamma   90.00
#
_symmetry.space_group_name_H-M   'P 1'
#
loop_
_entity.id
_entity.type
_entity.pdbx_description
1 polymer ?
#
loop_
_entity_poly.entity_id
_entity_poly.type
_entity_poly.pdbx_seq_one_letter_code
_entity_poly.pdbx_strand_id
1 'polypeptide(L)' 'MIPPDELGMKGEKIAVGYLKKEGYQILECNWRYDHKEIDIIAQQGNEIVIVEVKTREGDYFEEPWEAVSTRKIR' A
#
# COMPACT_ATOMS: atom_id res chain seq x y z
N MET A 1 -2.76 11.41 -19.26
CA MET A 1 -3.09 11.37 -17.83
C MET A 1 -3.69 10.01 -17.57
N ILE A 2 -3.05 9.19 -16.75
CA ILE A 2 -3.57 7.87 -16.39
C ILE A 2 -4.69 8.09 -15.35
N PRO A 3 -5.84 7.41 -15.44
CA PRO A 3 -6.88 7.48 -14.42
C PRO A 3 -6.31 7.13 -13.02
N PRO A 4 -6.74 7.80 -11.94
CA PRO A 4 -6.25 7.53 -10.58
C PRO A 4 -6.35 6.06 -10.16
N ASP A 5 -7.42 5.38 -10.57
CA ASP A 5 -7.65 3.96 -10.26
C ASP A 5 -6.62 3.06 -10.96
N GLU A 6 -6.32 3.33 -12.23
CA GLU A 6 -5.34 2.57 -13.01
C GLU A 6 -3.91 2.80 -12.48
N LEU A 7 -3.62 4.01 -12.01
CA LEU A 7 -2.37 4.34 -11.34
C LEU A 7 -2.25 3.62 -9.97
N GLY A 8 -3.33 3.55 -9.20
CA GLY A 8 -3.40 2.80 -7.94
C GLY A 8 -3.12 1.31 -8.15
N MET A 9 -3.84 0.68 -9.09
CA MET A 9 -3.66 -0.74 -9.45
C MET A 9 -2.22 -1.06 -9.87
N LYS A 10 -1.58 -0.15 -10.62
CA LYS A 10 -0.19 -0.33 -11.05
C LYS A 10 0.77 -0.30 -9.86
N GLY A 11 0.57 0.62 -8.91
CA GLY A 11 1.36 0.68 -7.68
C GLY A 11 1.20 -0.57 -6.83
N GLU A 12 -0.03 -1.03 -6.65
CA GLU A 12 -0.33 -2.25 -5.87
C GLU A 12 0.34 -3.48 -6.47
N LYS A 13 0.29 -3.61 -7.80
CA LYS A 13 0.97 -4.70 -8.52
C LYS A 13 2.50 -4.69 -8.31
N ILE A 14 3.11 -3.51 -8.29
CA ILE A 14 4.55 -3.36 -8.02
C ILE A 14 4.84 -3.74 -6.57
N ALA A 15 4.03 -3.27 -5.61
CA ALA A 15 4.17 -3.58 -4.19
C ALA A 15 4.07 -5.10 -3.93
N VAL A 16 3.07 -5.78 -4.51
CA VAL A 16 2.94 -7.24 -4.45
C VAL A 16 4.18 -7.95 -4.99
N GLY A 17 4.71 -7.50 -6.12
CA GLY A 17 5.92 -8.08 -6.72
C GLY A 17 7.14 -7.92 -5.81
N TYR A 18 7.30 -6.75 -5.21
CA TYR A 18 8.36 -6.47 -4.24
C TYR A 18 8.24 -7.34 -2.98
N LEU A 19 7.05 -7.37 -2.36
CA LEU A 19 6.80 -8.18 -1.16
C LEU A 19 7.10 -9.67 -1.39
N LYS A 20 6.62 -10.23 -2.52
CA LYS A 20 6.92 -11.62 -2.89
C LYS A 20 8.43 -11.86 -3.04
N LYS A 21 9.17 -10.91 -3.64
CA LYS A 21 10.63 -11.01 -3.80
C LYS A 21 11.34 -10.98 -2.45
N GLU A 22 10.86 -10.21 -1.49
CA GLU A 22 11.37 -10.13 -0.11
C GLU A 22 10.90 -11.31 0.77
N GLY A 23 10.21 -12.30 0.21
CA GLY A 23 9.82 -13.53 0.90
C GLY A 23 8.49 -13.46 1.65
N TYR A 24 7.67 -12.43 1.42
CA TYR A 24 6.34 -12.34 1.98
C TYR A 24 5.37 -13.24 1.21
N GLN A 25 4.48 -13.90 1.94
CA GLN A 25 3.31 -14.57 1.35
C GLN A 25 2.17 -13.56 1.27
N ILE A 26 1.63 -13.34 0.08
CA ILE A 26 0.43 -12.51 -0.09
C ILE A 26 -0.79 -13.35 0.26
N LEU A 27 -1.58 -12.88 1.22
CA LEU A 27 -2.82 -13.53 1.66
C LEU A 27 -4.00 -12.97 0.87
N GLU A 28 -4.14 -11.64 0.81
CA GLU A 28 -5.24 -10.97 0.12
C GLU A 28 -4.77 -9.63 -0.49
N CYS A 29 -5.42 -9.22 -1.57
CA CYS A 29 -5.27 -7.91 -2.21
C CYS A 29 -6.65 -7.27 -2.35
N ASN A 30 -6.74 -5.93 -2.25
CA ASN A 30 -7.99 -5.18 -2.33
C ASN A 30 -9.07 -5.70 -1.35
N TRP A 31 -8.68 -5.99 -0.10
CA TRP A 31 -9.61 -6.50 0.90
C TRP A 31 -10.59 -5.42 1.33
N ARG A 32 -11.88 -5.77 1.39
CA ARG A 32 -12.98 -4.86 1.71
C ARG A 32 -13.95 -5.54 2.67
N TYR A 33 -14.32 -4.86 3.75
CA TYR A 33 -15.38 -5.27 4.65
C TYR A 33 -16.09 -4.07 5.23
N ASP A 34 -17.39 -3.95 4.95
CA ASP A 34 -18.18 -2.75 5.26
C ASP A 34 -17.51 -1.48 4.71
N HIS A 35 -17.25 -0.47 5.53
CA HIS A 35 -16.58 0.78 5.15
C HIS A 35 -15.05 0.72 5.30
N LYS A 36 -14.47 -0.47 5.52
CA LYS A 36 -13.02 -0.65 5.72
C LYS A 36 -12.37 -1.29 4.51
N GLU A 37 -11.18 -0.81 4.20
CA GLU A 37 -10.38 -1.22 3.06
C GLU A 37 -8.93 -1.47 3.49
N ILE A 38 -8.30 -2.50 2.92
CA ILE A 38 -6.88 -2.79 3.06
C ILE A 38 -6.35 -3.14 1.67
N ASP A 39 -5.30 -2.45 1.24
CA ASP A 39 -4.73 -2.70 -0.09
C ASP A 39 -4.11 -4.10 -0.18
N ILE A 40 -3.21 -4.46 0.75
CA ILE A 40 -2.58 -5.79 0.74
C ILE A 40 -2.48 -6.35 2.17
N ILE A 41 -2.86 -7.61 2.32
CA ILE A 41 -2.61 -8.42 3.52
C ILE A 41 -1.53 -9.43 3.15
N ALA A 42 -0.41 -9.40 3.87
CA ALA A 42 0.70 -10.31 3.68
C ALA A 42 1.10 -11.01 4.99
N GLN A 43 1.89 -12.06 4.88
CA GLN A 43 2.47 -12.80 5.99
C GLN A 43 3.98 -12.92 5.82
N GLN A 44 4.72 -12.65 6.90
CA GLN A 44 6.15 -12.90 7.00
C GLN A 44 6.42 -13.74 8.24
N GLY A 45 6.76 -15.02 8.04
CA GLY A 45 6.85 -15.97 9.16
C GLY A 45 5.53 -16.06 9.93
N ASN A 46 5.53 -15.64 11.20
CA ASN A 46 4.35 -15.69 12.06
C ASN A 46 3.62 -14.34 12.18
N GLU A 47 4.04 -13.33 11.42
CA GLU A 47 3.49 -11.97 11.49
C GLU A 47 2.54 -11.72 10.32
N ILE A 48 1.40 -11.09 10.61
CA ILE A 48 0.49 -10.53 9.61
C ILE A 48 0.87 -9.08 9.39
N VAL A 49 1.10 -8.73 8.12
CA VAL A 49 1.58 -7.42 7.70
C VAL A 49 0.50 -6.77 6.83
N ILE A 50 0.00 -5.63 7.29
CA ILE A 50 -0.98 -4.82 6.57
C ILE A 50 -0.22 -3.74 5.81
N VAL A 51 -0.41 -3.69 4.49
CA VAL A 51 0.32 -2.77 3.61
C VAL A 51 -0.67 -1.86 2.90
N GLU A 52 -0.49 -0.56 3.08
CA GLU A 52 -1.17 0.52 2.35
C GLU A 52 -0.26 0.99 1.22
N VAL A 53 -0.77 1.06 -0.01
CA VAL A 53 -0.02 1.42 -1.20
C VAL A 53 -0.45 2.81 -1.67
N LYS A 54 0.52 3.71 -1.80
CA LYS A 54 0.29 5.07 -2.31
C LYS A 54 1.11 5.32 -3.55
N THR A 55 0.44 5.41 -4.70
CA THR A 55 1.07 5.80 -5.96
C THR A 55 0.98 7.32 -6.14
N ARG A 56 2.09 7.95 -6.53
CA ARG A 56 2.16 9.39 -6.85
C ARG A 56 2.78 9.55 -8.24
N GLU A 57 2.23 10.46 -9.05
CA GLU A 57 2.84 10.89 -10.32
C GLU A 57 3.55 12.24 -10.10
N GLY A 58 4.81 12.36 -10.53
CA GLY A 58 5.61 13.58 -10.46
C GLY A 58 6.77 13.53 -9.47
N ASP A 59 7.70 14.50 -9.59
CA ASP A 59 8.93 14.65 -8.79
C ASP A 59 8.67 15.20 -7.37
N TYR A 60 7.48 14.91 -6.83
CA TYR A 60 7.02 15.44 -5.54
C TYR A 60 7.54 14.56 -4.40
N PHE A 61 8.85 14.68 -4.14
CA PHE A 61 9.49 14.31 -2.89
C PHE A 61 9.10 15.33 -1.82
N GLU A 62 7.86 15.26 -1.30
CA GLU A 62 7.63 15.73 0.05
C GLU A 62 8.33 14.75 0.98
N GLU A 63 9.34 15.25 1.68
CA GLU A 63 10.12 14.50 2.64
C GLU A 63 9.19 13.81 3.66
N PRO A 64 9.48 12.56 4.10
CA PRO A 64 8.56 11.75 4.91
C PRO A 64 8.02 12.44 6.18
N TRP A 65 8.72 13.45 6.70
CA TRP A 65 8.32 14.22 7.87
C TRP A 65 7.19 15.23 7.62
N GLU A 66 6.96 15.67 6.38
CA GLU A 66 5.89 16.65 6.07
C GLU A 66 4.51 15.98 5.93
N ALA A 67 4.48 14.67 5.64
CA ALA A 67 3.26 13.89 5.51
C ALA A 67 2.65 13.43 6.86
N VAL A 68 3.28 13.75 7.99
CA VAL A 68 2.72 13.47 9.33
C VAL A 68 1.80 14.61 9.75
N SER A 69 0.57 14.60 9.23
CA SER A 69 -0.50 15.36 9.86
C SER A 69 -0.74 14.79 11.27
N THR A 70 -0.77 15.68 12.27
CA THR A 70 -1.09 15.40 13.68
C THR A 70 -2.39 14.62 13.91
N ARG A 71 -3.21 14.42 12.87
CA ARG A 71 -4.43 13.62 12.90
C ARG A 71 -4.21 12.11 12.87
N LYS A 72 -2.99 11.62 12.63
CA LYS A 72 -2.67 10.18 12.68
C LYS A 72 -2.09 9.69 14.01
N ILE A 73 -1.92 10.59 15.00
CA ILE A 73 -1.59 10.22 16.38
C ILE A 73 -2.89 10.29 17.20
N ARG A 74 -3.74 9.28 17.06
CA ARG A 74 -4.76 8.91 18.05
C ARG A 74 -5.29 7.52 17.79
#